data_AF-A0AAX0Z2R6-F1
#
_entry.id   AF-A0AAX0Z2R6-F1
#
_cell.length_a   1.000
_cell.length_b   1.000
_cell.length_c   1.000
_cell.angle_alpha   90.00
_cell.angle_beta   90.00
_cell.angle_gamma   90.00
#
_symmetry.space_group_name_H-M   'P 1'
#
loop_
_entity.id
_entity.type
_entity.pdbx_description
1 polymer ?
#
loop_
_entity_poly.entity_id
_entity_poly.type
_entity_poly.pdbx_seq_one_letter_code
_entity_poly.pdbx_strand_id
1 'polypeptide(L)'
;LAEAPPEQAQRACEEGVGAGCSALLRHFLAAPTTRAGQQDAPLPAAQRATLQRLCLQQRGGRFCTGVAEQQLIAREPALAVQALQVVCDAGRVSACERTAPLLELGADLRLVPARRLPCGLYQADGGVIDTIDFANGTQARLHEGAVHLQQDGETLVLRPLGNGDLLGMDAQTGYQRYRRVPGTAQCTPPREARDLP
;
A
#
# COMPACT_ATOMS: atom_id res chain seq x y z
N LEU A 1 12.77 24.98 -1.41
CA LEU A 1 12.91 23.50 -1.34
C LEU A 1 12.07 22.75 -2.39
N ALA A 2 10.99 23.32 -2.95
CA ALA A 2 10.15 22.60 -3.92
C ALA A 2 10.90 22.18 -5.21
N GLU A 3 11.97 22.89 -5.57
CA GLU A 3 12.82 22.65 -6.75
C GLU A 3 14.29 22.36 -6.38
N ALA A 4 14.58 22.04 -5.12
CA ALA A 4 15.95 21.79 -4.69
C ALA A 4 16.51 20.51 -5.33
N PRO A 5 17.79 20.44 -5.73
CA PRO A 5 18.39 19.20 -6.22
C PRO A 5 18.28 18.07 -5.17
N PRO A 6 18.25 16.79 -5.58
CA PRO A 6 17.98 15.66 -4.70
C PRO A 6 18.96 15.57 -3.52
N GLU A 7 20.24 15.90 -3.71
CA GLU A 7 21.23 15.94 -2.63
C GLU A 7 20.93 17.02 -1.58
N GLN A 8 20.39 18.16 -2.01
CA GLN A 8 19.97 19.21 -1.09
C GLN A 8 18.68 18.82 -0.36
N ALA A 9 17.73 18.20 -1.05
CA ALA A 9 16.52 17.67 -0.43
C ALA A 9 16.83 16.58 0.61
N GLN A 10 17.82 15.71 0.32
CA GLN A 10 18.30 14.70 1.26
C GLN A 10 18.93 15.34 2.50
N ARG A 11 19.88 16.27 2.35
CA ARG A 11 20.49 16.97 3.49
C ARG A 11 19.44 17.67 4.35
N ALA A 12 18.52 18.39 3.73
CA ALA A 12 17.42 19.04 4.45
C ALA A 12 16.54 18.02 5.20
N CYS A 13 16.27 16.85 4.62
CA CYS A 13 15.57 15.78 5.31
C CYS A 13 16.37 15.26 6.51
N GLU A 14 17.67 15.02 6.35
CA GLU A 14 18.56 14.56 7.42
C GLU A 14 18.66 15.57 8.58
N GLU A 15 18.56 16.86 8.29
CA GLU A 15 18.48 17.96 9.25
C GLU A 15 17.10 18.13 9.90
N GLY A 16 16.12 17.27 9.58
CA GLY A 16 14.77 17.31 10.17
C GLY A 16 13.80 18.27 9.50
N VAL A 17 14.16 18.83 8.35
CA VAL A 17 13.24 19.66 7.56
C VAL A 17 12.28 18.76 6.80
N GLY A 18 11.05 18.61 7.32
CA GLY A 18 10.03 17.73 6.73
C GLY A 18 9.70 18.03 5.25
N ALA A 19 9.83 19.28 4.82
CA ALA A 19 9.71 19.66 3.41
C ALA A 19 10.82 19.06 2.52
N GLY A 20 12.03 18.88 3.07
CA GLY A 20 13.14 18.18 2.44
C GLY A 20 12.84 16.71 2.21
N CYS A 21 12.30 16.01 3.22
CA CYS A 21 11.91 14.59 3.08
C CYS A 21 10.84 14.40 2.01
N SER A 22 9.83 15.28 2.01
CA SER A 22 8.77 15.24 0.99
C SER A 22 9.30 15.56 -0.41
N ALA A 23 10.27 16.47 -0.54
CA ALA A 23 10.91 16.78 -1.81
C ALA A 23 11.75 15.60 -2.32
N LEU A 24 12.54 14.97 -1.45
CA LEU A 24 13.36 13.80 -1.81
C LEU A 24 12.50 12.65 -2.33
N LEU A 25 11.40 12.33 -1.65
CA LEU A 25 10.46 11.31 -2.11
C LEU A 25 9.95 11.64 -3.52
N ARG A 26 9.52 12.89 -3.76
CA ARG A 26 9.06 13.31 -5.11
C ARG A 26 10.16 13.19 -6.17
N HIS A 27 11.41 13.51 -5.84
CA HIS A 27 12.52 13.36 -6.80
C HIS A 27 12.72 11.90 -7.22
N PHE A 28 12.66 10.97 -6.27
CA PHE A 28 12.79 9.55 -6.60
C PHE A 28 11.61 9.05 -7.44
N LEU A 29 10.39 9.48 -7.13
CA LEU A 29 9.19 9.13 -7.89
C LEU A 29 9.15 9.76 -9.29
N ALA A 30 9.70 10.97 -9.45
CA ALA A 30 9.72 11.68 -10.73
C ALA A 30 10.86 11.24 -11.67
N ALA A 31 11.84 10.47 -11.17
CA ALA A 31 12.91 9.95 -11.99
C ALA A 31 12.32 9.03 -13.08
N PRO A 32 12.64 9.22 -14.37
CA PRO A 32 12.04 8.44 -15.44
C PRO A 32 12.48 6.98 -15.31
N THR A 33 11.63 6.14 -14.73
CA THR A 33 11.70 4.70 -14.89
C THR A 33 11.44 4.41 -16.37
N THR A 34 12.45 3.92 -17.07
CA THR A 34 12.42 3.64 -18.50
C THR A 34 11.41 2.54 -18.86
N ARG A 35 10.13 2.88 -18.96
CA ARG A 35 9.12 2.29 -19.87
C ARG A 35 7.77 2.99 -19.69
N ALA A 36 7.16 3.40 -20.80
CA ALA A 36 5.75 3.77 -20.84
C ALA A 36 4.91 2.59 -20.34
N GLY A 37 4.17 2.77 -19.25
CA GLY A 37 3.26 1.77 -18.67
C GLY A 37 3.57 1.32 -17.24
N GLN A 38 4.67 1.76 -16.61
CA GLN A 38 5.10 1.32 -15.27
C GLN A 38 5.00 2.41 -14.19
N GLN A 39 3.85 3.08 -14.08
CA GLN A 39 3.62 4.03 -12.98
C GLN A 39 3.62 3.35 -11.60
N ASP A 40 3.45 2.03 -11.57
CA ASP A 40 3.44 1.20 -10.35
C ASP A 40 4.73 0.38 -10.15
N ALA A 41 5.82 0.68 -10.86
CA ALA A 41 7.08 -0.01 -10.60
C ALA A 41 7.72 0.49 -9.29
N PRO A 42 8.19 -0.40 -8.39
CA PRO A 42 8.81 0.03 -7.15
C PRO A 42 10.10 0.80 -7.42
N LEU A 43 10.36 1.82 -6.59
CA LEU A 43 11.66 2.47 -6.58
C LEU A 43 12.80 1.44 -6.38
N PRO A 44 14.01 1.71 -6.94
CA PRO A 44 15.19 0.89 -6.70
C PRO A 44 15.41 0.62 -5.21
N ALA A 45 15.86 -0.59 -4.88
CA ALA A 45 16.00 -1.04 -3.49
C ALA A 45 16.87 -0.09 -2.63
N ALA A 46 17.96 0.45 -3.19
CA ALA A 46 18.81 1.42 -2.50
C ALA A 46 18.08 2.72 -2.14
N GLN A 47 17.22 3.22 -3.05
CA GLN A 47 16.40 4.41 -2.80
C GLN A 47 15.34 4.12 -1.74
N ARG A 48 14.64 2.99 -1.83
CA ARG A 48 13.67 2.56 -0.80
C ARG A 48 14.31 2.40 0.58
N ALA A 49 15.50 1.80 0.66
CA ALA A 49 16.24 1.66 1.92
C ALA A 49 16.62 3.02 2.52
N THR A 50 17.04 3.98 1.67
CA THR A 50 17.34 5.36 2.09
C THR A 50 16.09 6.03 2.65
N LEU A 51 14.96 5.95 1.94
CA LEU A 51 13.68 6.50 2.37
C LEU A 51 13.19 5.85 3.67
N GLN A 52 13.32 4.53 3.83
CA GLN A 52 12.98 3.81 5.05
C GLN A 52 13.74 4.35 6.25
N ARG A 53 15.07 4.45 6.13
CA ARG A 53 15.94 4.98 7.19
C ARG A 53 15.50 6.40 7.59
N LEU A 54 15.29 7.27 6.60
CA LEU A 54 14.89 8.66 6.84
C LEU A 54 13.51 8.74 7.50
N CYS A 55 12.55 7.89 7.13
CA CYS A 55 11.23 7.87 7.76
C CYS A 55 11.34 7.54 9.26
N LEU A 56 12.09 6.49 9.59
CA LEU A 56 12.28 6.06 10.98
C LEU A 56 13.02 7.11 11.83
N GLN A 57 13.95 7.85 11.22
CA GLN A 57 14.72 8.91 11.87
C GLN A 57 13.89 10.19 12.08
N GLN A 58 13.26 10.70 11.03
CA GLN A 58 12.65 12.02 11.01
C GLN A 58 11.18 12.01 11.46
N ARG A 59 10.55 10.85 11.44
CA ARG A 59 9.18 10.62 11.93
C ARG A 59 8.10 11.51 11.30
N GLY A 60 8.33 11.97 10.07
CA GLY A 60 7.38 12.79 9.34
C GLY A 60 6.21 11.97 8.79
N GLY A 61 5.00 12.14 9.34
CA GLY A 61 3.85 11.28 9.06
C GLY A 61 3.52 11.09 7.57
N ARG A 62 3.25 12.18 6.83
CA ARG A 62 2.93 12.11 5.38
C ARG A 62 4.06 11.50 4.56
N PHE A 63 5.30 11.79 4.93
CA PHE A 63 6.47 11.23 4.27
C PHE A 63 6.54 9.71 4.49
N CYS A 64 6.39 9.26 5.74
CA CYS A 64 6.37 7.85 6.10
C CYS A 64 5.23 7.06 5.43
N THR A 65 4.06 7.67 5.23
CA THR A 65 2.99 7.04 4.44
C THR A 65 3.43 6.74 3.01
N GLY A 66 4.07 7.70 2.32
CA GLY A 66 4.60 7.47 0.97
C GLY A 66 5.76 6.46 0.94
N VAL A 67 6.57 6.39 2.01
CA VAL A 67 7.58 5.32 2.15
C VAL A 67 6.90 3.96 2.27
N ALA A 68 5.86 3.83 3.09
CA ALA A 68 5.13 2.58 3.25
C ALA A 68 4.53 2.07 1.93
N GLU A 69 3.93 2.97 1.15
CA GLU A 69 3.41 2.66 -0.18
C GLU A 69 4.51 2.08 -1.10
N GLN A 70 5.69 2.69 -1.13
CA GLN A 70 6.82 2.18 -1.92
C GLN A 70 7.31 0.81 -1.47
N GLN A 71 7.25 0.50 -0.17
CA GLN A 71 7.54 -0.84 0.32
C GLN A 71 6.45 -1.84 -0.09
N LEU A 72 5.18 -1.44 -0.09
CA LEU A 72 4.07 -2.29 -0.52
C LEU A 72 4.10 -2.59 -2.03
N ILE A 73 4.37 -1.59 -2.87
CA ILE A 73 4.59 -1.78 -4.30
C ILE A 73 5.72 -2.77 -4.54
N ALA A 74 6.79 -2.69 -3.75
CA ALA A 74 7.90 -3.62 -3.79
C ALA A 74 7.65 -4.98 -3.11
N ARG A 75 6.44 -5.19 -2.58
CA ARG A 75 6.01 -6.42 -1.90
C ARG A 75 6.78 -6.73 -0.60
N GLU A 76 7.19 -5.69 0.12
CA GLU A 76 7.87 -5.71 1.42
C GLU A 76 6.94 -5.23 2.56
N PRO A 77 5.86 -5.96 2.88
CA PRO A 77 4.82 -5.45 3.78
C PRO A 77 5.31 -5.22 5.22
N ALA A 78 6.31 -5.97 5.68
CA ALA A 78 6.90 -5.75 7.00
C ALA A 78 7.62 -4.39 7.12
N LEU A 79 8.30 -3.94 6.07
CA LEU A 79 8.93 -2.61 6.03
C LEU A 79 7.86 -1.50 5.92
N ALA A 80 6.78 -1.77 5.19
CA ALA A 80 5.66 -0.85 5.10
C ALA A 80 5.00 -0.61 6.46
N VAL A 81 4.72 -1.68 7.21
CA VAL A 81 4.15 -1.59 8.56
C VAL A 81 5.06 -0.82 9.51
N GLN A 82 6.38 -1.01 9.44
CA GLN A 82 7.33 -0.20 10.23
C GLN A 82 7.21 1.30 9.93
N ALA A 83 7.06 1.68 8.65
CA ALA A 83 6.88 3.08 8.27
C ALA A 83 5.50 3.62 8.68
N LEU A 84 4.43 2.84 8.59
CA LEU A 84 3.09 3.23 9.06
C LEU A 84 3.03 3.37 10.59
N GLN A 85 3.75 2.52 11.33
CA GLN A 85 3.80 2.58 12.79
C GLN A 85 4.32 3.93 13.29
N VAL A 86 5.25 4.57 12.57
CA VAL A 86 5.72 5.92 12.90
C VAL A 86 4.58 6.94 12.95
N VAL A 87 3.57 6.80 12.07
CA VAL A 87 2.40 7.69 12.04
C VAL A 87 1.50 7.44 13.26
N CYS A 88 1.36 6.17 13.66
CA CYS A 88 0.67 5.81 14.90
C CYS A 88 1.39 6.38 16.13
N ASP A 89 2.71 6.17 16.24
CA ASP A 89 3.55 6.65 17.35
C ASP A 89 3.53 8.17 17.50
N ALA A 90 3.25 8.91 16.40
CA ALA A 90 3.05 10.35 16.41
C ALA A 90 1.68 10.78 16.98
N GLY A 91 0.86 9.86 17.50
CA GLY A 91 -0.40 10.13 18.20
C GLY A 91 -1.64 10.17 17.29
N ARG A 92 -1.56 9.67 16.05
CA ARG A 92 -2.73 9.58 15.16
C ARG A 92 -3.49 8.29 15.44
N VAL A 93 -4.59 8.38 16.20
CA VAL A 93 -5.43 7.23 16.59
C VAL A 93 -5.83 6.37 15.38
N SER A 94 -6.33 6.99 14.32
CA SER A 94 -6.75 6.24 13.12
C SER A 94 -5.59 5.51 12.42
N ALA A 95 -4.35 5.99 12.54
CA ALA A 95 -3.18 5.27 12.01
C ALA A 95 -2.86 4.03 12.86
N CYS A 96 -3.03 4.12 14.18
CA CYS A 96 -2.89 2.98 15.09
C CYS A 96 -3.94 1.90 14.82
N GLU A 97 -5.21 2.28 14.66
CA GLU A 97 -6.31 1.36 14.34
C GLU A 97 -6.05 0.58 13.04
N ARG A 98 -5.44 1.21 12.04
CA ARG A 98 -5.08 0.55 10.78
C ARG A 98 -3.84 -0.34 10.89
N THR A 99 -2.88 0.03 11.73
CA THR A 99 -1.58 -0.65 11.81
C THR A 99 -1.61 -1.84 12.78
N ALA A 100 -2.42 -1.78 13.84
CA ALA A 100 -2.53 -2.86 14.82
C ALA A 100 -2.92 -4.22 14.19
N PRO A 101 -3.95 -4.33 13.31
CA PRO A 101 -4.32 -5.60 12.66
C PRO A 101 -3.22 -6.18 11.74
N LEU A 102 -2.30 -5.34 11.27
CA LEU A 102 -1.15 -5.74 10.46
C LEU A 102 0.00 -6.25 11.33
N LEU A 103 0.22 -5.62 12.49
CA LEU A 103 1.21 -6.08 13.46
C LEU A 103 0.84 -7.45 14.05
N GLU A 104 -0.44 -7.67 14.32
CA GLU A 104 -0.96 -8.95 14.82
C GLU A 104 -0.65 -10.14 13.91
N LEU A 105 -0.51 -9.91 12.60
CA LEU A 105 -0.16 -10.96 11.65
C LEU A 105 1.28 -11.45 11.83
N GLY A 106 2.20 -10.61 12.33
CA GLY A 106 3.61 -10.99 12.48
C GLY A 106 4.20 -11.62 11.22
N ALA A 107 4.67 -12.87 11.33
CA ALA A 107 5.23 -13.62 10.20
C ALA A 107 4.21 -13.97 9.10
N ASP A 108 2.91 -13.96 9.42
CA ASP A 108 1.83 -14.21 8.46
C ASP A 108 1.53 -12.99 7.59
N LEU A 109 2.15 -11.84 7.86
CA LEU A 109 2.14 -10.66 6.99
C LEU A 109 3.01 -10.92 5.76
N ARG A 110 2.53 -11.82 4.90
CA ARG A 110 3.19 -12.24 3.67
C ARG A 110 2.21 -12.17 2.52
N LEU A 111 2.53 -11.30 1.56
CA LEU A 111 1.77 -11.18 0.32
C LEU A 111 1.90 -12.47 -0.51
N VAL A 112 0.79 -12.90 -1.08
CA VAL A 112 0.70 -14.05 -1.99
C VAL A 112 0.09 -13.58 -3.31
N PRO A 113 0.67 -13.95 -4.47
CA PRO A 113 0.10 -13.56 -5.75
C PRO A 113 -1.29 -14.19 -5.94
N ALA A 114 -2.27 -13.35 -6.23
CA ALA A 114 -3.61 -13.78 -6.60
C ALA A 114 -3.57 -14.55 -7.92
N ARG A 115 -4.15 -15.76 -7.94
CA ARG A 115 -4.34 -16.56 -9.16
C ARG A 115 -5.78 -16.56 -9.65
N ARG A 116 -6.71 -16.14 -8.80
CA ARG A 116 -8.15 -16.05 -9.04
C ARG A 116 -8.67 -14.84 -8.27
N LEU A 117 -9.75 -14.24 -8.75
CA LEU A 117 -10.42 -13.18 -8.03
C LEU A 117 -10.96 -13.72 -6.69
N PRO A 118 -10.84 -12.96 -5.58
CA PRO A 118 -11.46 -13.31 -4.31
C PRO A 118 -12.98 -13.46 -4.42
N CYS A 119 -13.56 -14.14 -3.43
CA CYS A 119 -15.00 -14.41 -3.39
C CYS A 119 -15.60 -14.13 -2.00
N GLY A 120 -16.67 -13.36 -2.01
CA GLY A 120 -17.48 -12.99 -0.85
C GLY A 120 -17.22 -11.57 -0.39
N LEU A 121 -17.68 -11.30 0.82
CA LEU A 121 -17.55 -10.01 1.48
C LEU A 121 -16.29 -10.00 2.34
N TYR A 122 -15.56 -8.89 2.30
CA TYR A 122 -14.36 -8.63 3.07
C TYR A 122 -14.52 -7.32 3.83
N GLN A 123 -14.10 -7.30 5.10
CA GLN A 123 -14.27 -6.17 5.99
C GLN A 123 -12.96 -5.82 6.71
N ALA A 124 -12.61 -4.54 6.69
CA ALA A 124 -11.56 -3.95 7.51
C ALA A 124 -12.14 -3.39 8.81
N ASP A 125 -11.28 -3.16 9.81
CA ASP A 125 -11.70 -2.63 11.11
C ASP A 125 -12.02 -1.12 11.07
N GLY A 126 -11.77 -0.43 9.95
CA GLY A 126 -12.09 0.99 9.79
C GLY A 126 -11.79 1.52 8.39
N GLY A 127 -11.36 2.79 8.34
CA GLY A 127 -11.05 3.52 7.10
C GLY A 127 -12.30 3.95 6.31
N VAL A 128 -12.09 4.65 5.21
CA VAL A 128 -13.19 5.16 4.36
C VAL A 128 -13.84 4.03 3.58
N ILE A 129 -13.03 3.10 3.09
CA ILE A 129 -13.47 1.90 2.38
C ILE A 129 -13.24 0.74 3.34
N ASP A 130 -14.24 0.45 4.16
CA ASP A 130 -14.18 -0.62 5.17
C ASP A 130 -14.68 -1.96 4.65
N THR A 131 -15.41 -1.96 3.53
CA THR A 131 -16.12 -3.13 3.02
C THR A 131 -15.85 -3.31 1.53
N ILE A 132 -15.47 -4.52 1.14
CA ILE A 132 -15.28 -4.94 -0.25
C ILE A 132 -16.14 -6.16 -0.50
N ASP A 133 -17.14 -5.99 -1.36
CA ASP A 133 -17.97 -7.09 -1.82
C ASP A 133 -17.43 -7.58 -3.17
N PHE A 134 -16.99 -8.83 -3.26
CA PHE A 134 -16.71 -9.45 -4.55
C PHE A 134 -17.94 -10.14 -5.12
N ALA A 135 -19.00 -10.42 -4.34
CA ALA A 135 -20.15 -11.22 -4.75
C ALA A 135 -21.05 -10.54 -5.80
N ASN A 136 -21.20 -9.22 -5.75
CA ASN A 136 -22.27 -8.48 -6.44
C ASN A 136 -21.79 -7.56 -7.58
N GLY A 137 -21.33 -8.12 -8.71
CA GLY A 137 -21.09 -7.32 -9.92
C GLY A 137 -19.83 -6.45 -9.91
N THR A 138 -18.94 -6.73 -8.97
CA THR A 138 -17.67 -6.06 -8.76
C THR A 138 -16.76 -6.13 -9.99
N GLN A 139 -16.34 -4.97 -10.51
CA GLN A 139 -15.38 -4.89 -11.61
C GLN A 139 -13.95 -5.07 -11.10
N ALA A 140 -13.63 -6.29 -10.71
CA ALA A 140 -12.29 -6.67 -10.27
C ALA A 140 -11.53 -7.38 -11.41
N ARG A 141 -10.23 -7.11 -11.51
CA ARG A 141 -9.30 -7.76 -12.44
C ARG A 141 -8.03 -8.16 -11.71
N LEU A 142 -7.34 -9.16 -12.24
CA LEU A 142 -5.99 -9.48 -11.78
C LEU A 142 -4.99 -8.73 -12.64
N HIS A 143 -3.95 -8.20 -12.00
CA HIS A 143 -2.80 -7.62 -12.67
C HIS A 143 -1.56 -7.87 -11.82
N GLU A 144 -0.55 -8.54 -12.36
CA GLU A 144 0.68 -8.93 -11.66
C GLU A 144 0.46 -9.56 -10.25
N GLY A 145 -0.59 -10.38 -10.13
CA GLY A 145 -0.97 -11.05 -8.87
C GLY A 145 -1.56 -10.12 -7.79
N ALA A 146 -1.88 -8.87 -8.13
CA ALA A 146 -2.77 -8.00 -7.37
C ALA A 146 -4.20 -8.07 -7.92
N VAL A 147 -5.16 -7.68 -7.09
CA VAL A 147 -6.57 -7.50 -7.44
C VAL A 147 -6.79 -6.00 -7.61
N HIS A 148 -7.08 -5.58 -8.82
CA HIS A 148 -7.44 -4.21 -9.17
C HIS A 148 -8.96 -4.13 -9.23
N LEU A 149 -9.54 -3.36 -8.34
CA LEU A 149 -10.98 -3.23 -8.14
C LEU A 149 -11.43 -1.83 -8.53
N GLN A 150 -12.31 -1.72 -9.52
CA GLN A 150 -12.96 -0.43 -9.82
C GLN A 150 -14.14 -0.22 -8.88
N GLN A 151 -14.10 0.88 -8.11
CA GLN A 151 -15.16 1.28 -7.20
C GLN A 151 -15.29 2.81 -7.23
N ASP A 152 -16.50 3.32 -7.47
CA ASP A 152 -16.80 4.76 -7.50
C ASP A 152 -15.89 5.60 -8.44
N GLY A 153 -15.39 4.98 -9.51
CA GLY A 153 -14.49 5.62 -10.48
C GLY A 153 -13.02 5.62 -10.07
N GLU A 154 -12.67 5.04 -8.91
CA GLU A 154 -11.31 4.82 -8.45
C GLU A 154 -10.90 3.35 -8.58
N THR A 155 -9.60 3.12 -8.77
CA THR A 155 -9.02 1.78 -8.73
C THR A 155 -8.41 1.52 -7.36
N LEU A 156 -8.95 0.53 -6.66
CA LEU A 156 -8.40 0.00 -5.42
C LEU A 156 -7.49 -1.18 -5.73
N VAL A 157 -6.31 -1.21 -5.10
CA VAL A 157 -5.33 -2.27 -5.28
C VAL A 157 -5.24 -3.08 -4.00
N LEU A 158 -5.50 -4.38 -4.12
CA LEU A 158 -5.50 -5.33 -3.02
C LEU A 158 -4.55 -6.48 -3.35
N ARG A 159 -3.88 -7.04 -2.35
CA ARG A 159 -3.14 -8.31 -2.51
C ARG A 159 -3.56 -9.32 -1.46
N PRO A 160 -3.72 -10.60 -1.84
CA PRO A 160 -3.97 -11.65 -0.86
C PRO A 160 -2.81 -11.83 0.12
N LEU A 161 -3.17 -12.13 1.36
CA LEU A 161 -2.28 -12.68 2.37
C LEU A 161 -2.37 -14.21 2.39
N GLY A 162 -1.37 -14.87 2.97
CA GLY A 162 -1.31 -16.34 3.01
C GLY A 162 -2.49 -17.00 3.73
N ASN A 163 -3.16 -16.29 4.62
CA ASN A 163 -4.32 -16.73 5.38
C ASN A 163 -5.67 -16.51 4.66
N GLY A 164 -5.66 -15.93 3.46
CA GLY A 164 -6.87 -15.65 2.67
C GLY A 164 -7.51 -14.27 2.90
N ASP A 165 -6.95 -13.47 3.82
CA ASP A 165 -7.29 -12.04 3.95
C ASP A 165 -6.71 -11.24 2.78
N LEU A 166 -7.14 -9.99 2.65
CA LEU A 166 -6.60 -9.04 1.67
C LEU A 166 -5.88 -7.90 2.39
N LEU A 167 -4.78 -7.44 1.82
CA LEU A 167 -4.09 -6.22 2.21
C LEU A 167 -4.36 -5.13 1.18
N GLY A 168 -4.83 -3.97 1.63
CA GLY A 168 -4.88 -2.74 0.86
C GLY A 168 -3.46 -2.27 0.53
N MET A 169 -3.23 -1.91 -0.73
CA MET A 169 -1.90 -1.62 -1.25
C MET A 169 -1.68 -0.12 -1.52
N ASP A 170 -2.71 0.70 -1.31
CA ASP A 170 -2.75 2.11 -1.68
C ASP A 170 -3.38 2.98 -0.58
N ALA A 171 -3.37 4.31 -0.82
CA ALA A 171 -3.90 5.28 0.12
C ALA A 171 -5.44 5.21 0.25
N GLN A 172 -6.15 4.82 -0.82
CA GLN A 172 -7.61 4.72 -0.88
C GLN A 172 -8.13 3.61 0.03
N THR A 173 -7.48 2.45 -0.01
CA THR A 173 -7.70 1.32 0.90
C THR A 173 -7.12 1.57 2.30
N GLY A 174 -6.38 2.67 2.49
CA GLY A 174 -5.75 3.05 3.75
C GLY A 174 -4.71 2.06 4.25
N TYR A 175 -4.17 1.22 3.36
CA TYR A 175 -3.28 0.09 3.68
C TYR A 175 -3.88 -0.91 4.67
N GLN A 176 -5.20 -1.07 4.67
CA GLN A 176 -5.91 -1.87 5.67
C GLN A 176 -5.86 -3.37 5.40
N ARG A 177 -6.01 -4.14 6.48
CA ARG A 177 -6.30 -5.58 6.40
C ARG A 177 -7.81 -5.77 6.27
N TYR A 178 -8.24 -6.45 5.21
CA TYR A 178 -9.62 -6.85 5.00
C TYR A 178 -9.77 -8.35 5.28
N ARG A 179 -10.57 -8.67 6.28
CA ARG A 179 -10.88 -10.04 6.69
C ARG A 179 -12.14 -10.54 6.01
N ARG A 180 -12.13 -11.81 5.62
CA ARG A 180 -13.29 -12.42 4.99
C ARG A 180 -14.45 -12.56 5.98
N VAL A 181 -15.63 -12.07 5.63
CA VAL A 181 -16.85 -12.23 6.43
C VAL A 181 -17.36 -13.68 6.28
N PRO A 182 -17.49 -14.46 7.37
CA PRO A 182 -18.00 -15.83 7.32
C PRO A 182 -19.39 -15.92 6.67
N GLY A 183 -19.67 -17.01 5.97
CA GLY A 183 -20.98 -17.24 5.34
C GLY A 183 -21.22 -16.53 4.00
N THR A 184 -20.34 -15.62 3.58
CA THR A 184 -20.52 -14.84 2.33
C THR A 184 -19.88 -15.48 1.08
N ALA A 185 -19.60 -16.78 1.09
CA ALA A 185 -18.83 -17.48 0.04
C ALA A 185 -19.56 -17.80 -1.26
N GLN A 186 -20.78 -17.34 -1.41
CA GLN A 186 -21.59 -17.66 -2.57
C GLN A 186 -21.27 -16.67 -3.69
N CYS A 187 -20.47 -17.12 -4.66
CA CYS A 187 -20.13 -16.37 -5.85
C CYS A 187 -20.48 -17.17 -7.09
N THR A 188 -21.01 -16.50 -8.10
CA THR A 188 -21.29 -17.11 -9.40
C THR A 188 -20.00 -17.24 -10.22
N PRO A 189 -19.60 -18.45 -10.66
CA PRO A 189 -18.47 -18.67 -11.56
C PRO A 189 -18.84 -18.53 -13.06
N PRO A 190 -17.88 -18.30 -13.99
CA PRO A 190 -16.50 -17.88 -13.77
C PRO A 190 -16.39 -16.34 -13.77
N ARG A 191 -15.55 -15.79 -12.90
CA ARG A 191 -15.14 -14.39 -12.97
C ARG A 191 -13.78 -14.36 -13.66
N GLU A 192 -13.80 -14.42 -14.99
CA GLU A 192 -12.59 -14.43 -15.81
C GLU A 192 -11.75 -13.17 -15.53
N ALA A 193 -10.48 -13.40 -15.19
CA ALA A 193 -9.47 -12.36 -15.21
C ALA A 193 -9.18 -12.03 -16.69
N ARG A 194 -9.71 -10.92 -17.18
CA ARG A 194 -9.17 -10.29 -18.38
C ARG A 194 -7.95 -9.46 -17.98
N ASP A 195 -6.76 -10.06 -18.10
CA ASP A 195 -5.57 -9.27 -18.39
C ASP A 195 -5.83 -8.60 -19.75
N LEU A 196 -6.01 -7.29 -19.76
CA LEU A 196 -5.96 -6.53 -21.01
C LEU A 196 -4.48 -6.21 -21.28
N PRO A 197 -4.00 -6.45 -22.52
CA PRO A 197 -2.62 -6.19 -22.91
C PRO A 197 -2.24 -4.70 -22.84
#